data_AF-A0A9P9DIV5-F1
#
_entry.id   AF-A0A9P9DIV5-F1
#
_cell.length_a   1.000
_cell.length_b   1.000
_cell.length_c   1.000
_cell.angle_alpha   90.00
_cell.angle_beta   90.00
_cell.angle_gamma   90.00
#
_symmetry.space_group_name_H-M   'P 1'
#
loop_
_entity.id
_entity.type
_entity.pdbx_description
1 polymer ?
#
loop_
_entity_poly.entity_id
_entity_poly.type
_entity_poly.pdbx_seq_one_letter_code
_entity_poly.pdbx_strand_id
1 'polypeptide(L)'
;MPRLPPAEKLPLAVRKEVRDNWESKREGLEKAISDILGEPWAININPNAIWPYAKDSSWAKTSIGEIIQLYIAGAECQLKSFIENFGEESKAEINNICSAHTITMDFDEAKKVCYCGCEVSAAGELILLFSEGNLGTYINDALSGSNLTKALNKAAVSGGNAKPMSHATRTGINKEYSPEIAPLQERLNEILGKEVPLDPNFEAVVEK
;
A
#
# COMPACT_ATOMS: atom_id res chain seq x y z
N MET A 1 -5.70 -11.19 20.18
CA MET A 1 -4.95 -10.60 21.30
C MET A 1 -5.28 -9.11 21.37
N PRO A 2 -5.45 -8.51 22.55
CA PRO A 2 -5.51 -7.05 22.68
C PRO A 2 -4.14 -6.42 22.35
N ARG A 3 -4.11 -5.11 22.04
CA ARG A 3 -2.86 -4.38 21.81
C ARG A 3 -1.94 -4.47 23.02
N LEU A 4 -0.68 -4.81 22.76
CA LEU A 4 0.37 -4.82 23.76
C LEU A 4 0.98 -3.41 23.91
N PRO A 5 1.32 -2.99 25.13
CA PRO A 5 2.02 -1.73 25.33
C PRO A 5 3.42 -1.80 24.69
N PRO A 6 3.94 -0.68 24.16
CA PRO A 6 5.32 -0.61 23.71
C PRO A 6 6.30 -1.01 24.82
N ALA A 7 7.39 -1.68 24.44
CA ALA A 7 8.47 -1.97 25.37
C ALA A 7 9.11 -0.66 25.85
N GLU A 8 9.18 -0.45 27.17
CA GLU A 8 9.89 0.70 27.73
C GLU A 8 11.36 0.72 27.31
N LYS A 9 11.96 -0.49 27.22
CA LYS A 9 13.35 -0.66 26.84
C LYS A 9 13.59 -2.03 26.20
N LEU A 10 14.14 -2.02 25.00
CA LEU A 10 14.58 -3.24 24.33
C LEU A 10 15.88 -3.81 24.96
N PRO A 11 16.06 -5.15 24.98
CA PRO A 11 17.32 -5.76 25.38
C PRO A 11 18.51 -5.19 24.61
N LEU A 12 19.70 -5.16 25.22
CA LEU A 12 20.89 -4.56 24.61
C LEU A 12 21.22 -5.15 23.24
N ALA A 13 21.16 -6.48 23.12
CA ALA A 13 21.39 -7.17 21.85
C ALA A 13 20.38 -6.76 20.77
N VAL A 14 19.09 -6.63 21.14
CA VAL A 14 18.02 -6.20 20.22
C VAL A 14 18.20 -4.74 19.81
N ARG A 15 18.58 -3.84 20.72
CA ARG A 15 18.87 -2.43 20.37
C ARG A 15 20.04 -2.31 19.40
N LYS A 16 21.09 -3.11 19.59
CA LYS A 16 22.21 -3.17 18.65
C LYS A 16 21.72 -3.65 17.28
N GLU A 17 20.92 -4.70 17.26
CA GLU A 17 20.36 -5.25 16.02
C GLU A 17 19.48 -4.24 15.28
N VAL A 18 18.60 -3.53 15.99
CA VAL A 18 17.79 -2.43 15.44
C VAL A 18 18.66 -1.34 14.82
N ARG A 19 19.70 -0.88 15.53
CA ARG A 19 20.61 0.13 15.01
C ARG A 19 21.32 -0.34 13.74
N ASP A 20 21.84 -1.57 13.77
CA ASP A 20 22.70 -2.10 12.72
C ASP A 20 21.89 -2.49 11.46
N ASN A 21 20.64 -2.95 11.60
CA ASN A 21 19.83 -3.47 10.48
C ASN A 21 18.65 -2.58 10.05
N TRP A 22 18.13 -1.72 10.94
CA TRP A 22 17.01 -0.84 10.62
C TRP A 22 17.46 0.62 10.52
N GLU A 23 17.97 1.21 11.60
CA GLU A 23 18.28 2.65 11.64
C GLU A 23 19.33 3.04 10.60
N SER A 24 20.36 2.21 10.42
CA SER A 24 21.42 2.42 9.42
C SER A 24 20.96 2.40 7.96
N LYS A 25 19.81 1.76 7.68
CA LYS A 25 19.27 1.57 6.32
C LYS A 25 18.06 2.45 6.02
N ARG A 26 17.44 3.04 7.06
CA ARG A 26 16.17 3.78 6.94
C ARG A 26 16.24 4.89 5.88
N GLU A 27 17.26 5.74 5.92
CA GLU A 27 17.38 6.87 4.98
C GLU A 27 17.46 6.42 3.52
N GLY A 28 18.14 5.29 3.26
CA GLY A 28 18.21 4.71 1.92
C GLY A 28 16.86 4.22 1.41
N LEU A 29 16.06 3.63 2.30
CA LEU A 29 14.71 3.15 1.98
C LEU A 29 13.71 4.30 1.82
N GLU A 30 13.78 5.32 2.68
CA GLU A 30 12.98 6.55 2.55
C GLU A 30 13.23 7.20 1.19
N LYS A 31 14.49 7.31 0.80
CA LYS A 31 14.86 7.84 -0.52
C LYS A 31 14.32 6.98 -1.65
N ALA A 32 14.48 5.66 -1.59
CA ALA A 32 14.00 4.76 -2.64
C ALA A 32 12.48 4.87 -2.82
N ILE A 33 11.72 4.91 -1.73
CA ILE A 33 10.25 5.07 -1.78
C ILE A 33 9.88 6.46 -2.32
N SER A 34 10.57 7.51 -1.88
CA SER A 34 10.34 8.87 -2.38
C SER A 34 10.59 8.97 -3.88
N ASP A 35 11.68 8.38 -4.37
CA ASP A 35 12.03 8.36 -5.80
C ASP A 35 10.97 7.59 -6.62
N ILE A 36 10.44 6.48 -6.08
CA ILE A 36 9.35 5.71 -6.70
C ILE A 36 8.07 6.55 -6.80
N LEU A 37 7.69 7.25 -5.73
CA LEU A 37 6.44 7.99 -5.63
C LEU A 37 6.52 9.43 -6.17
N GLY A 38 7.72 9.92 -6.48
CA GLY A 38 7.96 11.24 -7.04
C GLY A 38 7.81 12.40 -6.04
N GLU A 39 7.55 12.11 -4.77
CA GLU A 39 7.41 13.09 -3.68
C GLU A 39 8.18 12.62 -2.44
N PRO A 40 8.55 13.52 -1.50
CA PRO A 40 9.25 13.13 -0.28
C PRO A 40 8.35 12.30 0.64
N TRP A 41 8.79 11.10 0.99
CA TRP A 41 8.13 10.20 1.94
C TRP A 41 9.03 9.86 3.12
N ALA A 42 8.44 9.83 4.32
CA ALA A 42 9.11 9.46 5.56
C ALA A 42 8.70 8.06 6.03
N ILE A 43 9.58 7.38 6.78
CA ILE A 43 9.24 6.13 7.45
C ILE A 43 9.32 6.31 8.97
N ASN A 44 8.17 6.21 9.62
CA ASN A 44 8.02 6.39 11.06
C ASN A 44 7.53 5.10 11.72
N ILE A 45 8.47 4.16 11.92
CA ILE A 45 8.21 2.89 12.60
C ILE A 45 8.98 2.86 13.92
N ASN A 46 8.26 2.59 15.02
CA ASN A 46 8.83 2.45 16.35
C ASN A 46 9.06 0.97 16.72
N PRO A 47 10.32 0.47 16.74
CA PRO A 47 10.61 -0.93 17.08
C PRO A 47 10.13 -1.35 18.46
N ASN A 48 10.06 -0.42 19.43
CA ASN A 48 9.56 -0.71 20.77
C ASN A 48 8.06 -1.04 20.76
N ALA A 49 7.28 -0.51 19.81
CA ALA A 49 5.86 -0.81 19.68
C ALA A 49 5.64 -2.19 19.03
N ILE A 50 6.57 -2.66 18.20
CA ILE A 50 6.44 -3.91 17.42
C ILE A 50 7.02 -5.11 18.16
N TRP A 51 8.18 -4.95 18.82
CA TRP A 51 8.90 -6.03 19.49
C TRP A 51 8.07 -6.84 20.52
N PRO A 52 7.13 -6.25 21.29
CA PRO A 52 6.27 -7.01 22.20
C PRO A 52 5.47 -8.13 21.53
N TYR A 53 5.20 -8.02 20.23
CA TYR A 53 4.48 -9.04 19.46
C TYR A 53 5.36 -10.17 18.93
N ALA A 54 6.69 -10.08 19.12
CA ALA A 54 7.61 -11.14 18.76
C ALA A 54 7.49 -12.32 19.74
N LYS A 55 7.11 -13.49 19.22
CA LYS A 55 7.09 -14.76 19.98
C LYS A 55 8.51 -15.10 20.44
N ASP A 56 8.68 -15.64 21.64
CA ASP A 56 10.01 -15.89 22.23
C ASP A 56 10.91 -16.81 21.39
N SER A 57 10.32 -17.78 20.69
CA SER A 57 11.03 -18.69 19.79
C SER A 57 11.13 -18.20 18.34
N SER A 58 10.64 -17.00 18.05
CA SER A 58 10.64 -16.45 16.68
C SER A 58 11.87 -15.61 16.40
N TRP A 59 12.26 -15.58 15.13
CA TRP A 59 13.29 -14.69 14.60
C TRP A 59 13.06 -13.22 14.98
N ALA A 60 11.79 -12.80 15.06
CA ALA A 60 11.42 -11.44 15.46
C ALA A 60 11.90 -11.05 16.87
N LYS A 61 12.14 -12.04 17.74
CA LYS A 61 12.56 -11.75 19.13
C LYS A 61 13.96 -11.16 19.19
N THR A 62 14.83 -11.60 18.29
CA THR A 62 16.24 -11.18 18.24
C THR A 62 16.55 -10.25 17.08
N SER A 63 15.72 -10.25 16.03
CA SER A 63 16.00 -9.58 14.75
C SER A 63 14.86 -8.65 14.30
N ILE A 64 14.34 -7.84 15.23
CA ILE A 64 13.19 -6.97 14.94
C ILE A 64 13.53 -5.86 13.96
N GLY A 65 14.76 -5.34 13.99
CA GLY A 65 15.24 -4.35 13.03
C GLY A 65 15.24 -4.90 11.61
N GLU A 66 15.81 -6.08 11.42
CA GLU A 66 15.78 -6.79 10.15
C GLU A 66 14.35 -7.04 9.64
N ILE A 67 13.42 -7.44 10.52
CA ILE A 67 12.02 -7.64 10.11
C ILE A 67 11.39 -6.34 9.63
N ILE A 68 11.55 -5.24 10.37
CA ILE A 68 11.02 -3.94 9.97
C ILE A 68 11.61 -3.53 8.62
N GLN A 69 12.92 -3.71 8.45
CA GLN A 69 13.59 -3.43 7.20
C GLN A 69 13.02 -4.25 6.03
N LEU A 70 12.71 -5.53 6.24
CA LEU A 70 12.10 -6.38 5.20
C LEU A 70 10.67 -5.97 4.88
N TYR A 71 9.89 -5.48 5.86
CA TYR A 71 8.56 -4.90 5.61
C TYR A 71 8.66 -3.71 4.67
N ILE A 72 9.62 -2.83 4.90
CA ILE A 72 9.85 -1.67 4.05
C ILE A 72 10.42 -2.05 2.68
N ALA A 73 11.36 -2.98 2.60
CA ALA A 73 11.89 -3.44 1.31
C ALA A 73 10.81 -4.13 0.47
N GLY A 74 9.92 -4.91 1.13
CA GLY A 74 8.73 -5.46 0.49
C GLY A 74 7.78 -4.37 0.02
N ALA A 75 7.54 -3.35 0.84
CA ALA A 75 6.75 -2.17 0.47
C ALA A 75 7.28 -1.47 -0.78
N GLU A 76 8.59 -1.18 -0.81
CA GLU A 76 9.28 -0.57 -1.95
C GLU A 76 9.07 -1.39 -3.23
N CYS A 77 9.31 -2.70 -3.16
CA CYS A 77 9.15 -3.59 -4.31
C CYS A 77 7.71 -3.62 -4.83
N GLN A 78 6.73 -3.69 -3.93
CA GLN A 78 5.32 -3.71 -4.30
C GLN A 78 4.84 -2.37 -4.87
N LEU A 79 5.29 -1.23 -4.31
CA LEU A 79 4.96 0.09 -4.84
C LEU A 79 5.49 0.26 -6.26
N LYS A 80 6.74 -0.14 -6.49
CA LYS A 80 7.34 -0.13 -7.82
C LYS A 80 6.52 -0.98 -8.80
N SER A 81 6.22 -2.23 -8.43
CA SER A 81 5.41 -3.12 -9.27
C SER A 81 4.00 -2.58 -9.50
N PHE A 82 3.39 -1.95 -8.49
CA PHE A 82 2.08 -1.32 -8.63
C PHE A 82 2.11 -0.19 -9.65
N ILE A 83 3.10 0.68 -9.60
CA ILE A 83 3.24 1.78 -10.58
C ILE A 83 3.52 1.25 -11.98
N GLU A 84 4.38 0.23 -12.13
CA GLU A 84 4.62 -0.42 -13.41
C GLU A 84 3.32 -1.02 -13.99
N ASN A 85 2.48 -1.60 -13.12
CA ASN A 85 1.23 -2.26 -13.49
C ASN A 85 0.04 -1.31 -13.67
N PHE A 86 0.04 -0.12 -13.08
CA PHE A 86 -1.12 0.80 -13.11
C PHE A 86 -0.79 2.14 -13.78
N GLY A 87 0.49 2.45 -14.04
CA GLY A 87 0.96 3.65 -14.71
C GLY A 87 1.29 4.80 -13.75
N GLU A 88 1.98 5.82 -14.28
CA GLU A 88 2.48 6.99 -13.53
C GLU A 88 1.38 7.77 -12.80
N GLU A 89 0.15 7.80 -13.32
CA GLU A 89 -1.01 8.44 -12.67
C GLU A 89 -1.31 7.86 -11.28
N SER A 90 -0.90 6.60 -11.04
CA SER A 90 -1.07 5.93 -9.75
C SER A 90 -0.23 6.58 -8.65
N LYS A 91 0.90 7.21 -8.99
CA LYS A 91 1.73 7.95 -8.03
C LYS A 91 0.97 9.13 -7.44
N ALA A 92 0.36 9.94 -8.31
CA ALA A 92 -0.44 11.09 -7.90
C ALA A 92 -1.64 10.67 -7.05
N GLU A 93 -2.29 9.55 -7.38
CA GLU A 93 -3.38 9.02 -6.57
C GLU A 93 -2.90 8.55 -5.18
N ILE A 94 -1.78 7.82 -5.11
CA ILE A 94 -1.19 7.41 -3.82
C ILE A 94 -0.81 8.64 -2.99
N ASN A 95 -0.12 9.62 -3.56
CA ASN A 95 0.29 10.84 -2.84
C ASN A 95 -0.90 11.67 -2.35
N ASN A 96 -2.01 11.69 -3.09
CA ASN A 96 -3.22 12.40 -2.68
C ASN A 96 -4.00 11.65 -1.57
N ILE A 97 -4.14 10.33 -1.68
CA ILE A 97 -4.87 9.52 -0.70
C ILE A 97 -4.06 9.39 0.59
N CYS A 98 -2.76 9.14 0.47
CA CYS A 98 -1.84 9.04 1.59
C CYS A 98 -1.16 10.39 1.84
N SER A 99 -1.96 11.40 2.15
CA SER A 99 -1.55 12.80 2.23
C SER A 99 -0.51 13.12 3.32
N ALA A 100 -0.27 12.21 4.27
CA ALA A 100 0.78 12.39 5.27
C ALA A 100 2.18 12.05 4.74
N HIS A 101 2.26 11.40 3.57
CA HIS A 101 3.50 10.91 2.95
C HIS A 101 4.40 10.17 3.95
N THR A 102 3.77 9.36 4.80
CA THR A 102 4.45 8.63 5.88
C THR A 102 4.02 7.17 5.84
N ILE A 103 5.01 6.27 5.89
CA ILE A 103 4.78 4.84 6.11
C ILE A 103 5.01 4.52 7.59
N THR A 104 4.03 3.85 8.19
CA THR A 104 4.10 3.35 9.58
C THR A 104 3.82 1.84 9.61
N MET A 105 3.89 1.25 10.79
CA MET A 105 3.60 -0.17 10.98
C MET A 105 2.85 -0.38 12.29
N ASP A 106 1.82 -1.22 12.28
CA ASP A 106 0.98 -1.44 13.45
C ASP A 106 0.37 -2.86 13.50
N PHE A 107 -0.07 -3.24 14.70
CA PHE A 107 -0.79 -4.47 14.95
C PHE A 107 -2.26 -4.36 14.52
N ASP A 108 -2.73 -5.35 13.78
CA ASP A 108 -4.12 -5.42 13.33
C ASP A 108 -5.06 -5.94 14.43
N GLU A 109 -5.45 -5.04 15.33
CA GLU A 109 -6.45 -5.34 16.37
C GLU A 109 -7.80 -5.79 15.80
N ALA A 110 -8.17 -5.22 14.65
CA ALA A 110 -9.47 -5.40 14.03
C ALA A 110 -9.55 -6.70 13.21
N LYS A 111 -8.46 -7.46 13.11
CA LYS A 111 -8.38 -8.74 12.37
C LYS A 111 -8.83 -8.61 10.92
N LYS A 112 -8.48 -7.49 10.29
CA LYS A 112 -8.67 -7.19 8.87
C LYS A 112 -7.80 -8.08 7.97
N VAL A 113 -6.64 -8.52 8.45
CA VAL A 113 -5.63 -9.26 7.65
C VAL A 113 -5.33 -10.63 8.23
N CYS A 114 -5.03 -11.61 7.36
CA CYS A 114 -4.74 -12.98 7.77
C CYS A 114 -3.29 -13.18 8.26
N TYR A 115 -2.32 -12.55 7.59
CA TYR A 115 -0.90 -12.55 7.97
C TYR A 115 -0.41 -11.12 8.14
N CYS A 116 -0.38 -10.39 7.03
CA CYS A 116 -0.08 -8.97 6.94
C CYS A 116 -0.93 -8.32 5.85
N GLY A 117 -0.94 -6.99 5.83
CA GLY A 117 -1.62 -6.19 4.82
C GLY A 117 -1.29 -4.72 5.02
N CYS A 118 -2.16 -3.84 4.53
CA CYS A 118 -2.01 -2.41 4.73
C CYS A 118 -3.37 -1.73 4.86
N GLU A 119 -3.35 -0.53 5.42
CA GLU A 119 -4.45 0.40 5.37
C GLU A 119 -3.96 1.85 5.31
N VAL A 120 -4.85 2.78 4.98
CA VAL A 120 -4.58 4.20 5.08
C VAL A 120 -5.28 4.74 6.31
N SER A 121 -4.54 5.44 7.17
CA SER A 121 -5.08 6.06 8.38
C SER A 121 -5.97 7.25 8.04
N ALA A 122 -6.81 7.68 9.00
CA ALA A 122 -7.60 8.91 8.81
C ALA A 122 -6.73 10.17 8.65
N ALA A 123 -5.47 10.13 9.12
CA ALA A 123 -4.50 11.20 8.93
C ALA A 123 -3.76 11.11 7.57
N GLY A 124 -4.04 10.08 6.76
CA GLY A 124 -3.40 9.89 5.46
C GLY A 124 -2.05 9.16 5.53
N GLU A 125 -1.76 8.43 6.60
CA GLU A 125 -0.55 7.59 6.69
C GLU A 125 -0.79 6.23 6.05
N LEU A 126 0.21 5.67 5.36
CA LEU A 126 0.16 4.30 4.87
C LEU A 126 0.68 3.35 5.95
N ILE A 127 -0.22 2.59 6.57
CA ILE A 127 0.09 1.69 7.69
C ILE A 127 0.30 0.27 7.16
N LEU A 128 1.47 -0.31 7.43
CA LEU A 128 1.71 -1.74 7.28
C LEU A 128 1.12 -2.49 8.49
N LEU A 129 0.26 -3.46 8.22
CA LEU A 129 -0.44 -4.23 9.25
C LEU A 129 0.16 -5.63 9.37
N PHE A 130 0.30 -6.12 10.60
CA PHE A 130 0.55 -7.53 10.89
C PHE A 130 -0.48 -8.08 11.87
N SER A 131 -0.86 -9.33 11.67
CA SER A 131 -1.82 -10.03 12.50
C SER A 131 -1.16 -10.80 13.65
N GLU A 132 -1.99 -11.28 14.56
CA GLU A 132 -1.56 -11.95 15.79
C GLU A 132 -0.67 -13.17 15.50
N GLY A 133 0.56 -13.10 16.00
CA GLY A 133 1.51 -14.19 15.89
C GLY A 133 2.10 -14.42 14.50
N ASN A 134 1.84 -13.52 13.54
CA ASN A 134 2.34 -13.57 12.16
C ASN A 134 3.35 -12.44 11.86
N LEU A 135 3.89 -11.78 12.88
CA LEU A 135 4.97 -10.82 12.72
C LEU A 135 6.15 -11.49 11.99
N GLY A 136 6.59 -10.88 10.89
CA GLY A 136 7.66 -11.41 10.04
C GLY A 136 7.25 -12.51 9.06
N THR A 137 5.95 -12.80 8.90
CA THR A 137 5.45 -13.84 7.99
C THR A 137 4.83 -13.23 6.74
N TYR A 138 5.19 -13.74 5.55
CA TYR A 138 4.72 -13.24 4.24
C TYR A 138 4.86 -11.72 4.06
N ILE A 139 5.94 -11.16 4.59
CA ILE A 139 6.19 -9.72 4.69
C ILE A 139 5.97 -8.96 3.37
N ASN A 140 6.38 -9.57 2.24
CA ASN A 140 6.25 -8.97 0.90
C ASN A 140 4.80 -8.75 0.45
N ASP A 141 3.81 -9.39 1.09
CA ASP A 141 2.40 -9.30 0.71
C ASP A 141 1.68 -8.14 1.40
N ALA A 142 2.31 -7.46 2.37
CA ALA A 142 1.69 -6.36 3.12
C ALA A 142 1.12 -5.28 2.17
N LEU A 143 1.89 -4.92 1.15
CA LEU A 143 1.50 -3.98 0.10
C LEU A 143 1.24 -4.64 -1.25
N SER A 144 0.92 -5.94 -1.29
CA SER A 144 0.54 -6.60 -2.55
C SER A 144 -0.50 -5.77 -3.31
N GLY A 145 -0.46 -5.79 -4.64
CA GLY A 145 -1.36 -4.94 -5.44
C GLY A 145 -2.84 -5.08 -5.06
N SER A 146 -3.27 -6.26 -4.62
CA SER A 146 -4.63 -6.49 -4.10
C SER A 146 -4.91 -5.80 -2.77
N ASN A 147 -3.95 -5.82 -1.82
CA ASN A 147 -4.08 -5.18 -0.51
C ASN A 147 -4.01 -3.66 -0.65
N LEU A 148 -3.05 -3.15 -1.42
CA LEU A 148 -2.90 -1.71 -1.66
C LEU A 148 -4.14 -1.14 -2.36
N THR A 149 -4.65 -1.79 -3.41
CA THR A 149 -5.87 -1.35 -4.09
C THR A 149 -7.06 -1.28 -3.14
N LYS A 150 -7.25 -2.30 -2.28
CA LYS A 150 -8.33 -2.30 -1.28
C LYS A 150 -8.18 -1.15 -0.28
N ALA A 151 -6.97 -0.90 0.19
CA ALA A 151 -6.68 0.18 1.13
C ALA A 151 -6.97 1.56 0.52
N LEU A 152 -6.47 1.83 -0.70
CA LEU A 152 -6.68 3.09 -1.40
C LEU A 152 -8.17 3.35 -1.68
N ASN A 153 -8.90 2.35 -2.16
CA ASN A 153 -10.34 2.49 -2.43
C ASN A 153 -11.13 2.80 -1.14
N LYS A 154 -10.83 2.09 -0.04
CA LYS A 154 -11.49 2.33 1.25
C LYS A 154 -11.22 3.74 1.77
N ALA A 155 -9.98 4.21 1.62
CA ALA A 155 -9.57 5.54 2.04
C ALA A 155 -10.24 6.64 1.20
N ALA A 156 -10.29 6.48 -0.13
CA ALA A 156 -10.93 7.42 -1.03
C ALA A 156 -12.42 7.63 -0.70
N VAL A 157 -13.14 6.55 -0.38
CA VAL A 157 -14.55 6.63 0.05
C VAL A 157 -14.68 7.37 1.38
N SER A 158 -13.79 7.12 2.33
CA SER A 158 -13.87 7.69 3.68
C SER A 158 -13.50 9.18 3.73
N GLY A 159 -12.63 9.64 2.82
CA GLY A 159 -12.14 11.02 2.75
C GLY A 159 -13.02 12.00 1.96
N GLY A 160 -14.23 11.61 1.55
CA GLY A 160 -15.11 12.45 0.73
C GLY A 160 -14.65 12.65 -0.73
N ASN A 161 -13.52 12.06 -1.11
CA ASN A 161 -13.01 11.95 -2.47
C ASN A 161 -13.50 10.65 -3.13
N ALA A 162 -14.75 10.26 -2.86
CA ALA A 162 -15.36 9.08 -3.43
C ALA A 162 -15.52 9.27 -4.94
N LYS A 163 -14.47 8.93 -5.70
CA LYS A 163 -14.63 8.72 -7.14
C LYS A 163 -15.62 7.55 -7.29
N PRO A 164 -16.62 7.65 -8.18
CA PRO A 164 -17.66 6.61 -8.32
C PRO A 164 -17.06 5.23 -8.53
N MET A 165 -15.92 5.15 -9.21
CA MET A 165 -15.26 3.90 -9.60
C MET A 165 -13.99 3.59 -8.79
N SER A 166 -13.82 2.31 -8.48
CA SER A 166 -12.61 1.77 -7.85
C SER A 166 -11.36 2.07 -8.70
N HIS A 167 -10.19 2.18 -8.07
CA HIS A 167 -8.92 2.39 -8.76
C HIS A 167 -8.68 1.35 -9.86
N ALA A 168 -8.90 0.06 -9.56
CA ALA A 168 -8.76 -1.01 -10.54
C ALA A 168 -9.69 -0.85 -11.75
N THR A 169 -10.94 -0.44 -11.51
CA THR A 169 -11.91 -0.17 -12.59
C THR A 169 -11.44 0.99 -13.46
N ARG A 170 -10.97 2.10 -12.86
CA ARG A 170 -10.45 3.26 -13.60
C ARG A 170 -9.24 2.90 -14.45
N THR A 171 -8.28 2.17 -13.87
CA THR A 171 -7.10 1.74 -14.63
C THR A 171 -7.45 0.74 -15.73
N GLY A 172 -8.36 -0.20 -15.48
CA GLY A 172 -8.83 -1.13 -16.51
C GLY A 172 -9.44 -0.41 -17.70
N ILE A 173 -10.30 0.59 -17.44
CA ILE A 173 -10.84 1.46 -18.50
C ILE A 173 -9.70 2.15 -19.26
N ASN A 174 -8.76 2.78 -18.56
CA ASN A 174 -7.66 3.51 -19.20
C ASN A 174 -6.72 2.61 -20.02
N LYS A 175 -6.52 1.36 -19.61
CA LYS A 175 -5.58 0.43 -20.27
C LYS A 175 -6.20 -0.38 -21.39
N GLU A 176 -7.43 -0.86 -21.20
CA GLU A 176 -8.04 -1.84 -22.10
C GLU A 176 -9.13 -1.22 -22.97
N TYR A 177 -9.89 -0.26 -22.44
CA TYR A 177 -11.04 0.30 -23.14
C TYR A 177 -10.66 1.57 -23.92
N SER A 178 -10.07 2.56 -23.25
CA SER A 178 -9.77 3.87 -23.82
C SER A 178 -8.91 3.83 -25.08
N PRO A 179 -7.88 2.95 -25.20
CA PRO A 179 -7.09 2.86 -26.43
C PRO A 179 -7.85 2.22 -27.61
N GLU A 180 -8.80 1.31 -27.32
CA GLU A 180 -9.48 0.48 -28.32
C GLU A 180 -10.79 1.09 -28.82
N ILE A 181 -11.42 1.97 -28.02
CA ILE A 181 -12.76 2.45 -28.33
C ILE A 181 -12.84 3.31 -29.59
N ALA A 182 -11.84 4.18 -29.82
CA ALA A 182 -11.82 5.03 -31.00
C ALA A 182 -11.64 4.21 -32.30
N PRO A 183 -10.64 3.30 -32.41
CA PRO A 183 -10.52 2.39 -33.55
C PRO A 183 -11.78 1.52 -33.76
N LEU A 184 -12.41 1.05 -32.68
CA LEU A 184 -13.63 0.25 -32.77
C LEU A 184 -14.81 1.06 -33.30
N GLN A 185 -14.99 2.30 -32.83
CA GLN A 185 -16.05 3.20 -33.28
C GLN A 185 -15.89 3.56 -34.76
N GLU A 186 -14.67 3.81 -35.22
CA GLU A 186 -14.39 4.07 -36.64
C GLU A 186 -14.81 2.89 -37.52
N ARG A 187 -14.41 1.66 -37.17
CA ARG A 187 -14.80 0.44 -37.89
C ARG A 187 -16.32 0.22 -37.89
N LEU A 188 -17.00 0.53 -36.79
CA LEU A 188 -18.45 0.44 -36.70
C LEU A 188 -19.14 1.47 -37.61
N ASN A 189 -18.62 2.70 -37.65
CA ASN A 189 -19.17 3.76 -38.49
C ASN A 189 -19.02 3.42 -39.97
N GLU A 190 -17.89 2.83 -40.38
CA GLU A 190 -17.67 2.35 -41.74
C GLU A 190 -18.67 1.26 -42.14
N ILE A 191 -18.87 0.26 -41.28
CA ILE A 191 -19.80 -0.85 -41.55
C ILE A 191 -21.25 -0.36 -41.63
N LEU A 192 -21.63 0.56 -40.75
CA LEU A 192 -23.00 1.03 -40.64
C LEU A 192 -23.32 2.20 -41.58
N GLY A 193 -22.31 2.80 -42.22
CA GLY A 193 -22.45 3.97 -43.09
C GLY A 193 -23.00 5.21 -42.36
N LYS A 194 -22.90 5.25 -41.03
CA LYS A 194 -23.38 6.35 -40.19
C LYS A 194 -22.55 6.41 -38.91
N GLU A 195 -22.46 7.60 -38.35
CA GLU A 195 -21.80 7.81 -37.07
C GLU A 195 -22.65 7.25 -35.92
N VAL A 196 -22.06 6.36 -35.12
CA VAL A 196 -22.66 5.77 -33.92
C VAL A 196 -21.74 6.07 -32.74
N PRO A 197 -22.17 6.90 -31.77
CA PRO A 197 -21.38 7.12 -30.57
C PRO A 197 -21.38 5.87 -29.69
N LEU A 198 -20.20 5.41 -29.30
CA LEU A 198 -20.05 4.38 -28.28
C LEU A 198 -19.73 5.05 -26.94
N ASP A 199 -20.79 5.37 -26.21
CA ASP A 199 -20.68 5.86 -24.83
C ASP A 199 -21.04 4.71 -23.86
N PRO A 200 -20.07 4.12 -23.15
CA PRO A 200 -20.31 3.05 -22.20
C PRO A 200 -20.96 3.56 -20.90
N ASN A 201 -20.97 4.87 -20.67
CA ASN A 201 -21.56 5.53 -19.50
C ASN A 201 -21.12 4.88 -18.16
N PHE A 202 -19.82 4.60 -18.02
CA PHE A 202 -19.26 3.83 -16.90
C PHE A 202 -19.65 4.41 -15.54
N GLU A 203 -19.74 5.74 -15.41
CA GLU A 203 -20.06 6.41 -14.16
C GLU A 203 -21.50 6.15 -13.70
N ALA A 204 -22.47 6.12 -14.62
CA ALA A 204 -23.88 5.89 -14.28
C ALA A 204 -24.22 4.43 -13.94
N VAL A 205 -23.38 3.47 -14.34
CA VAL A 205 -23.60 2.04 -14.06
C VAL A 205 -23.13 1.67 -12.65
N VAL A 206 -22.22 2.45 -12.06
CA VAL A 206 -21.59 2.14 -10.77
C VAL A 206 -22.38 2.67 -9.57
N GLU A 207 -23.38 3.54 -9.78
CA GLU A 207 -24.29 4.04 -8.74
C GLU A 207 -25.41 3.05 -8.29
N LYS A 208 -25.25 1.73 -8.50
CA LYS A 208 -26.23 0.72 -8.05
C LYS A 208 -25.73 -0.20 -6.95
#